data_AF-A0A6P0U885-F1
#
_entry.id   AF-A0A6P0U885-F1
#
_cell.length_a   1.000
_cell.length_b   1.000
_cell.length_c   1.000
_cell.angle_alpha   90.00
_cell.angle_beta   90.00
_cell.angle_gamma   90.00
#
_symmetry.space_group_name_H-M   'P 1'
#
loop_
_entity.id
_entity.type
_entity.pdbx_description
1 polymer ?
#
loop_
_entity_poly.entity_id
_entity_poly.type
_entity_poly.pdbx_seq_one_letter_code
_entity_poly.pdbx_strand_id
1 'polypeptide(L)' 'MLSYQAKMVGINVILTEESYTSKASFIDNDLIRVYTEGEKNHLTFSGKRILHRFVSYRKHWINQ' A
#
# COMPACT_ATOMS: atom_id res chain seq x y z
N MET A 1 4.62 -14.35 20.30
CA MET A 1 5.63 -14.52 19.23
C MET A 1 5.05 -15.40 18.13
N LEU A 2 4.71 -14.84 16.97
CA LEU A 2 4.00 -15.54 15.88
C LEU A 2 4.81 -16.71 15.29
N SER A 3 6.10 -16.50 15.04
CA SER A 3 7.01 -17.53 14.52
C SER A 3 7.06 -18.79 15.39
N TYR A 4 7.08 -18.61 16.72
CA TYR A 4 7.07 -19.72 17.67
C TYR A 4 5.78 -20.55 17.57
N GLN A 5 4.61 -19.89 17.57
CA GLN A 5 3.32 -20.57 17.48
C GLN A 5 3.14 -21.28 16.15
N ALA A 6 3.53 -20.62 15.04
CA ALA A 6 3.50 -21.20 13.71
C ALA A 6 4.37 -22.46 13.61
N LYS A 7 5.59 -22.42 14.18
CA LYS A 7 6.50 -23.57 14.21
C LYS A 7 5.90 -24.77 14.93
N MET A 8 5.17 -24.57 16.04
CA MET A 8 4.54 -25.66 16.78
C MET A 8 3.48 -26.42 15.96
N VAL A 9 2.84 -25.75 15.00
CA VAL A 9 1.81 -26.34 14.11
C VAL A 9 2.34 -26.65 12.71
N GLY A 10 3.66 -26.57 12.49
CA GLY A 10 4.29 -26.90 11.21
C GLY A 10 4.15 -25.83 10.11
N ILE A 11 3.79 -24.59 10.47
CA ILE A 11 3.72 -23.47 9.53
C ILE A 11 5.10 -22.80 9.43
N ASN A 12 5.61 -22.69 8.19
CA ASN A 12 6.85 -21.98 7.91
C ASN A 12 6.62 -20.46 7.87
N VAL A 13 7.40 -19.71 8.63
CA VAL A 13 7.34 -18.24 8.67
C VAL A 13 8.65 -17.70 8.11
N ILE A 14 8.54 -16.95 7.01
CA ILE A 14 9.65 -16.28 6.35
C ILE A 14 9.60 -14.80 6.72
N LEU A 15 10.67 -14.30 7.35
CA LEU A 15 10.83 -12.88 7.65
C LEU A 15 11.55 -12.21 6.49
N THR A 16 11.03 -11.07 6.06
CA THR A 16 11.60 -10.25 4.97
C THR A 16 11.80 -8.82 5.45
N GLU A 17 12.68 -8.11 4.77
CA GLU A 17 12.91 -6.69 4.97
C GLU A 17 11.66 -5.82 4.69
N GLU A 18 11.67 -4.59 5.21
CA GLU A 18 10.59 -3.63 5.00
C GLU A 18 10.52 -3.23 3.52
N SER A 19 9.30 -3.14 2.98
CA SER A 19 9.07 -2.84 1.57
C SER A 19 7.76 -2.08 1.38
N TYR A 20 7.58 -1.46 0.21
CA TYR A 20 6.44 -0.58 -0.10
C TYR A 20 5.12 -1.31 -0.41
N THR A 21 4.83 -2.42 0.27
CA THR A 21 3.65 -3.27 0.04
C THR A 21 2.31 -2.55 0.24
N SER A 22 2.29 -1.43 0.98
CA SER A 22 1.10 -0.58 1.15
C SER A 22 0.79 0.31 -0.06
N LYS A 23 1.74 0.46 -1.00
CA LYS A 23 1.64 1.31 -2.19
C LYS A 23 1.70 0.52 -3.50
N ALA A 24 2.48 -0.56 -3.54
CA ALA A 24 2.60 -1.41 -4.73
C ALA A 24 1.27 -2.14 -5.03
N SER A 25 0.83 -2.06 -6.27
CA SER A 25 -0.36 -2.76 -6.76
C SER A 25 -0.01 -4.18 -7.20
N PHE A 26 -0.61 -5.18 -6.56
CA PHE A 26 -0.47 -6.58 -6.99
C PHE A 26 -1.10 -6.81 -8.38
N ILE A 27 -2.23 -6.17 -8.65
CA ILE A 27 -2.98 -6.37 -9.91
C ILE A 27 -2.20 -5.83 -11.11
N ASP A 28 -1.54 -4.68 -10.93
CA ASP A 28 -0.75 -4.05 -11.98
C ASP A 28 0.69 -4.59 -12.02
N ASN A 29 1.00 -5.57 -11.16
CA ASN A 29 2.30 -6.21 -11.04
C ASN A 29 3.44 -5.21 -10.78
N ASP A 30 3.19 -4.25 -9.88
CA ASP A 30 4.19 -3.28 -9.44
C ASP A 30 5.38 -4.00 -8.78
N LEU A 31 6.58 -3.50 -9.04
CA LEU A 31 7.79 -3.98 -8.38
C LEU A 31 7.77 -3.60 -6.89
N ILE A 32 7.84 -4.60 -6.02
CA ILE A 32 7.93 -4.42 -4.57
C ILE A 32 9.39 -4.23 -4.19
N ARG A 33 9.85 -2.98 -4.13
CA ARG A 33 11.22 -2.63 -3.71
C ARG A 33 11.34 -2.63 -2.18
N VAL A 34 12.50 -3.05 -1.71
CA VAL A 34 12.95 -2.89 -0.32
C VAL A 34 13.06 -1.40 0.01
N TYR A 35 12.59 -1.03 1.20
CA TYR A 35 12.74 0.33 1.73
C TYR A 35 14.19 0.55 2.17
N THR A 36 14.78 1.68 1.78
CA THR A 36 16.13 2.07 2.19
C THR A 36 16.11 3.55 2.57
N GLU A 37 16.53 3.86 3.79
CA GLU A 37 16.53 5.23 4.31
C GLU A 37 17.53 6.10 3.54
N GLY A 38 17.13 7.33 3.17
CA GLY A 38 17.99 8.28 2.45
C GLY A 38 18.01 8.12 0.92
N GLU A 39 17.54 7.00 0.37
CA GLU A 39 17.31 6.87 -1.07
C GLU A 39 16.01 7.56 -1.47
N LYS A 40 16.11 8.61 -2.30
CA LYS A 40 14.98 9.10 -3.09
C LYS A 40 14.73 8.12 -4.23
N ASN A 41 14.26 6.94 -3.88
CA ASN A 41 13.82 5.95 -4.84
C ASN A 41 12.70 6.59 -5.66
N HIS A 42 12.97 6.89 -6.93
CA HIS A 42 11.98 7.35 -7.92
C HIS A 42 10.99 6.20 -8.19
N LEU A 43 10.16 5.90 -7.20
CA LEU A 43 9.17 4.83 -7.25
C LEU A 43 7.90 5.38 -7.89
N THR A 44 7.57 4.83 -9.03
CA THR A 44 6.26 5.01 -9.66
C THR A 44 5.44 3.79 -9.31
N PHE A 45 4.31 4.01 -8.64
CA PHE A 45 3.33 2.97 -8.35
C PHE A 45 2.12 3.21 -9.24
N SER A 46 1.59 2.16 -9.85
CA SER A 46 0.41 2.25 -10.73
C SER A 46 -0.90 2.40 -9.95
N GLY A 47 -0.90 2.04 -8.66
CA GLY A 47 -2.08 1.92 -7.83
C GLY A 47 -2.91 3.21 -7.78
N LYS A 48 -4.16 3.13 -8.26
CA LYS A 48 -5.14 4.23 -8.19
C LYS A 48 -6.23 3.88 -7.19
N ARG A 49 -6.42 4.73 -6.17
CA ARG A 49 -7.57 4.62 -5.26
C ARG A 49 -8.77 5.32 -5.89
N ILE A 50 -9.77 4.54 -6.31
CA ILE A 50 -11.03 5.08 -6.80
C ILE A 50 -11.87 5.46 -5.58
N LEU A 51 -12.08 6.76 -5.35
CA LEU A 51 -12.98 7.23 -4.31
C LEU A 51 -14.43 7.04 -4.79
N HIS A 52 -15.10 5.97 -4.37
CA HIS A 52 -16.52 5.76 -4.69
C HIS A 52 -17.46 6.59 -3.79
N ARG A 53 -17.05 7.81 -3.39
CA ARG A 53 -17.89 8.70 -2.60
C ARG A 53 -18.56 9.72 -3.52
N PHE A 54 -19.85 9.54 -3.77
CA PHE A 54 -20.69 10.61 -4.31
C PHE A 54 -20.99 11.61 -3.18
N VAL A 55 -20.46 12.82 -3.26
CA VAL A 55 -20.95 13.95 -2.46
C VAL A 55 -21.57 14.98 -3.39
N SER A 56 -22.90 15.05 -3.38
CA SER A 56 -23.67 16.10 -4.06
C SER A 56 -23.63 17.36 -3.20
N TYR A 57 -22.74 18.31 -3.49
CA TYR A 57 -22.90 19.68 -3.00
C TYR A 57 -23.71 20.49 -4.00
N ARG A 58 -24.89 20.98 -3.60
CA ARG A 58 -25.57 22.07 -4.32
C ARG A 58 -24.74 23.34 -4.17
N LYS A 59 -23.96 23.69 -5.20
CA LYS A 59 -23.34 25.02 -5.32
C LYS A 59 -24.45 26.05 -5.52
N HIS A 60 -24.80 26.81 -4.49
CA HIS A 60 -25.49 28.08 -4.69
C HIS A 60 -24.43 29.14 -4.97
N TRP A 61 -24.44 29.64 -6.22
CA TRP A 61 -23.69 30.83 -6.59
C TRP A 61 -24.46 32.04 -6.08
N ILE A 62 -23.87 32.82 -5.18
CA ILE A 62 -24.29 34.21 -4.98
C ILE A 62 -23.02 35.05 -4.96
N ASN A 63 -22.79 35.69 -6.11
CA ASN A 63 -21.99 36.91 -6.22
C ASN A 63 -22.84 38.06 -5.65
N GLN A 64 -22.27 38.83 -4.72
CA GLN A 64 -22.35 40.29 -4.63
C GLN A 64 -21.45 40.78 -3.50
#